data_AF-A0A7S2A536-F1
#
_entry.id   AF-A0A7S2A536-F1
#
_cell.length_a   1.000
_cell.length_b   1.000
_cell.length_c   1.000
_cell.angle_alpha   90.00
_cell.angle_beta   90.00
_cell.angle_gamma   90.00
#
_symmetry.space_group_name_H-M   'P 1'
#
loop_
_entity.id
_entity.type
_entity.pdbx_description
1 polymer ?
#
loop_
_entity_poly.entity_id
_entity_poly.type
_entity_poly.pdbx_seq_one_letter_code
_entity_poly.pdbx_strand_id
1 'polypeptide(L)'
;EIGLFNWMVIQKMDYDRLTEGKKSKLSATRMQKLINLGFQFNRNKKVKWEDRMEQLREFKQTYGHLKIPASHPVLGTFAAAMRVGYNKYIDGEVGGRTLSEERVK
;
A
#
# COMPACT_ATOMS: atom_id res chain seq x y z
N GLU A 1 4.77 10.67 -23.93
CA GLU A 1 5.03 9.21 -24.01
C GLU A 1 4.29 8.44 -22.92
N ILE A 2 2.96 8.24 -23.06
CA ILE A 2 2.12 7.56 -22.04
C ILE A 2 2.18 6.02 -22.18
N GLY A 3 2.66 5.52 -23.32
CA GLY A 3 2.63 4.10 -23.66
C GLY A 3 3.50 3.21 -22.77
N LEU A 4 4.72 3.65 -22.45
CA LEU A 4 5.65 2.85 -21.65
C LEU A 4 5.14 2.65 -20.22
N PHE A 5 4.62 3.71 -19.59
CA PHE A 5 4.05 3.62 -18.24
C PHE A 5 2.89 2.60 -18.18
N ASN A 6 1.92 2.73 -19.11
CA ASN A 6 0.79 1.81 -19.16
C ASN A 6 1.24 0.36 -19.44
N TRP A 7 2.21 0.18 -20.33
CA TRP A 7 2.78 -1.13 -20.61
C TRP A 7 3.47 -1.74 -19.38
N MET A 8 4.26 -0.96 -18.63
CA MET A 8 4.89 -1.41 -17.39
C MET A 8 3.84 -1.82 -16.35
N VAL A 9 2.75 -1.05 -16.20
CA VAL A 9 1.64 -1.41 -15.29
C VAL A 9 1.01 -2.74 -15.69
N ILE A 10 0.81 -2.98 -16.99
CA ILE A 10 0.29 -4.26 -17.50
C ILE A 10 1.25 -5.40 -17.16
N GLN A 11 2.57 -5.24 -17.36
CA GLN A 11 3.55 -6.28 -17.01
C GLN A 11 3.50 -6.62 -15.52
N LYS A 12 3.39 -5.61 -14.65
CA LYS A 12 3.26 -5.81 -13.19
C LYS A 12 1.95 -6.52 -12.82
N MET A 13 0.84 -6.18 -13.46
CA MET A 13 -0.45 -6.85 -13.23
C MET A 13 -0.43 -8.31 -13.68
N ASP A 14 0.17 -8.60 -14.83
CA ASP A 14 0.28 -9.97 -15.34
C ASP A 14 1.25 -10.81 -14.50
N TYR A 15 2.30 -10.21 -13.93
CA TYR A 15 3.15 -10.87 -12.94
C TYR A 15 2.37 -11.21 -11.65
N ASP A 16 1.62 -10.26 -11.08
CA ASP A 16 0.82 -10.53 -9.89
C ASP A 16 -0.18 -11.67 -10.14
N ARG A 17 -0.86 -11.68 -11.29
CA ARG A 17 -1.73 -12.80 -11.69
C ARG A 17 -0.99 -14.13 -11.73
N LEU A 18 0.21 -14.15 -12.31
CA LEU A 18 1.06 -15.35 -12.36
C LEU A 18 1.41 -15.85 -10.95
N THR A 19 1.80 -14.95 -10.03
CA THR A 19 2.13 -15.32 -8.64
C THR A 19 0.92 -15.78 -7.83
N GLU A 20 -0.28 -15.35 -8.19
CA GLU A 20 -1.55 -15.79 -7.60
C GLU A 20 -2.09 -17.09 -8.25
N GLY A 21 -1.36 -17.71 -9.18
CA GLY A 21 -1.80 -18.91 -9.91
C GLY A 21 -2.90 -18.66 -10.93
N LYS A 22 -3.15 -17.40 -11.31
CA LYS A 22 -4.16 -17.00 -12.30
C LYS A 22 -3.58 -16.96 -13.71
N LYS A 23 -4.46 -17.04 -14.71
CA LYS A 23 -4.08 -16.90 -16.13
C LYS A 23 -3.38 -15.55 -16.36
N SER A 24 -2.19 -15.61 -16.95
CA SER A 24 -1.34 -14.45 -17.25
C SER A 24 -0.88 -14.49 -18.70
N LYS A 25 -0.66 -13.31 -19.30
CA LYS A 25 -0.04 -13.17 -20.62
C LYS A 25 1.49 -13.05 -20.53
N LEU A 26 2.04 -13.01 -19.31
CA LEU A 26 3.47 -12.97 -19.05
C LEU A 26 4.03 -14.39 -19.13
N SER A 27 4.77 -14.70 -20.19
CA SER A 27 5.49 -15.97 -20.32
C SER A 27 6.80 -15.95 -19.54
N ALA A 28 7.29 -17.13 -19.17
CA ALA A 28 8.58 -17.28 -18.48
C ALA A 28 9.73 -16.60 -19.24
N THR A 29 9.77 -16.72 -20.57
CA THR A 29 10.79 -16.08 -21.41
C THR A 29 10.70 -14.56 -21.38
N ARG A 30 9.48 -13.97 -21.41
CA ARG A 30 9.31 -12.51 -21.32
C ARG A 30 9.71 -11.99 -19.94
N MET A 31 9.34 -12.73 -18.89
CA MET A 31 9.73 -12.44 -17.52
C MET A 31 11.25 -12.43 -17.36
N GLN A 32 11.95 -13.47 -17.85
CA GLN A 32 13.40 -13.55 -17.74
C GLN A 32 14.12 -12.40 -18.46
N LYS A 33 13.66 -12.01 -19.65
CA LYS A 33 14.21 -10.84 -20.36
C LYS A 33 14.07 -9.56 -19.56
N LEU A 34 12.92 -9.35 -18.92
CA LEU A 34 12.66 -8.21 -18.06
C LEU A 34 13.53 -8.22 -16.79
N ILE A 35 13.68 -9.38 -16.14
CA ILE A 35 14.57 -9.55 -14.99
C ILE A 35 16.02 -9.22 -15.36
N ASN A 36 16.51 -9.70 -16.51
CA ASN A 36 17.87 -9.44 -16.97
C ASN A 36 18.13 -7.94 -17.26
N LEU A 37 17.07 -7.17 -17.53
CA LEU A 37 17.13 -5.72 -17.68
C LEU A 37 16.98 -4.96 -16.33
N GLY A 38 16.85 -5.68 -15.21
CA GLY A 38 16.63 -5.09 -13.89
C GLY A 38 15.19 -4.65 -13.62
N PHE A 39 14.22 -5.11 -14.42
CA PHE A 39 12.82 -4.71 -14.23
C PHE A 39 12.25 -5.28 -12.93
N GLN A 40 11.75 -4.39 -12.07
CA GLN A 40 11.12 -4.77 -10.81
C GLN A 40 9.61 -4.95 -10.98
N PHE A 41 9.14 -6.20 -10.88
CA PHE A 41 7.72 -6.52 -10.99
C PHE A 41 6.93 -6.17 -9.72
N ASN A 42 7.60 -6.18 -8.56
CA ASN A 42 6.95 -5.93 -7.28
C ASN A 42 6.23 -4.58 -7.29
N ARG A 43 4.91 -4.65 -7.10
CA ARG A 43 4.10 -3.47 -6.80
C ARG A 43 4.19 -3.22 -5.31
N ASN A 44 4.24 -1.95 -4.92
CA ASN A 44 3.87 -1.56 -3.57
C ASN A 44 2.38 -1.91 -3.41
N LYS A 45 2.10 -3.11 -2.90
CA LYS A 45 0.73 -3.53 -2.63
C LYS A 45 0.18 -2.56 -1.58
N LYS A 46 -1.01 -2.01 -1.86
CA LYS A 46 -1.74 -1.25 -0.85
C LYS A 46 -2.03 -2.21 0.30
N VAL A 47 -1.51 -1.90 1.48
CA VAL A 47 -1.85 -2.63 2.71
C VAL A 47 -3.35 -2.45 2.94
N LYS A 48 -4.06 -3.55 3.20
CA LYS A 48 -5.50 -3.48 3.49
C LYS A 48 -5.72 -2.80 4.83
N TRP A 49 -6.91 -2.24 5.02
CA TRP A 49 -7.24 -1.55 6.27
C TRP A 49 -7.20 -2.52 7.45
N GLU A 50 -7.75 -3.70 7.27
CA GLU A 50 -7.84 -4.77 8.27
C GLU A 50 -6.44 -5.21 8.73
N ASP A 51 -5.52 -5.42 7.77
CA ASP A 51 -4.13 -5.78 8.06
C ASP A 51 -3.45 -4.70 8.90
N ARG A 52 -3.70 -3.41 8.59
CA ARG A 52 -3.15 -2.31 9.38
C ARG A 52 -3.76 -2.25 10.78
N MET A 53 -5.05 -2.53 10.92
CA MET A 53 -5.70 -2.56 12.23
C MET A 53 -5.13 -3.68 13.10
N GLU A 54 -4.83 -4.84 12.53
CA GLU A 54 -4.16 -5.92 13.26
C GLU A 54 -2.77 -5.50 13.74
N GLN A 55 -1.95 -4.93 12.85
CA GLN A 55 -0.62 -4.43 13.22
C GLN A 55 -0.66 -3.37 14.33
N LEU A 56 -1.70 -2.53 14.39
CA LEU A 56 -1.90 -1.61 15.51
C LEU A 56 -2.26 -2.32 16.81
N ARG A 57 -3.09 -3.35 16.77
CA ARG A 57 -3.45 -4.15 17.96
C ARG A 57 -2.21 -4.81 18.53
N GLU A 58 -1.40 -5.46 17.68
CA GLU A 58 -0.13 -6.06 18.06
C GLU A 58 0.82 -5.02 18.67
N PHE A 59 0.93 -3.84 18.06
CA PHE A 59 1.75 -2.75 18.61
C PHE A 59 1.25 -2.32 19.99
N LYS A 60 -0.07 -2.14 20.17
CA LYS A 60 -0.65 -1.77 21.47
C LYS A 60 -0.43 -2.87 22.51
N GLN A 61 -0.55 -4.15 22.13
CA GLN A 61 -0.31 -5.27 23.03
C GLN A 61 1.15 -5.33 23.47
N THR A 62 2.08 -5.03 22.56
CA THR A 62 3.53 -5.08 22.83
C THR A 62 4.01 -3.89 23.66
N TYR A 63 3.55 -2.67 23.35
CA TYR A 63 4.07 -1.44 23.94
C TYR A 63 3.11 -0.77 24.94
N GLY A 64 1.90 -1.29 25.11
CA GLY A 64 0.86 -0.72 25.98
C GLY A 64 0.21 0.57 25.47
N HIS A 65 0.70 1.14 24.36
CA HIS A 65 0.23 2.42 23.82
C HIS A 65 0.27 2.45 22.28
N LEU A 66 -0.42 3.43 21.68
CA LEU A 66 -0.40 3.67 20.22
C LEU A 66 0.43 4.92 19.83
N LYS A 67 1.37 5.34 20.67
CA LYS A 67 2.31 6.44 20.37
C LYS A 67 3.40 5.99 19.40
N ILE A 68 3.03 5.78 18.15
CA ILE A 68 3.92 5.26 17.09
C ILE A 68 4.78 6.41 16.56
N PRO A 69 6.12 6.31 16.58
CA PRO A 69 7.00 7.30 15.96
C PRO A 69 6.82 7.36 14.44
N ALA A 70 7.01 8.54 13.82
CA ALA A 70 6.96 8.67 12.37
C ALA A 70 8.06 7.85 11.66
N SER A 71 9.19 7.62 12.34
CA SER A 71 10.29 6.77 11.89
C SER A 71 10.00 5.27 11.96
N HIS A 72 8.87 4.86 12.52
CA HIS A 72 8.54 3.43 12.61
C HIS A 72 8.36 2.85 11.19
N PRO A 73 9.08 1.77 10.83
CA PRO A 73 9.22 1.33 9.43
C PRO A 73 7.90 0.90 8.79
N VAL A 74 6.99 0.30 9.57
CA VAL A 74 5.69 -0.19 9.08
C VAL A 74 4.56 0.81 9.33
N LEU A 75 4.37 1.21 10.59
CA LEU A 75 3.21 1.99 11.02
C LEU A 75 3.41 3.51 11.05
N GLY A 76 4.64 4.01 10.93
CA GLY A 76 4.97 5.44 11.13
C GLY A 76 4.26 6.35 10.14
N THR A 77 4.48 6.12 8.85
CA THR A 77 3.83 6.87 7.76
C THR A 77 2.31 6.80 7.86
N PHE A 78 1.76 5.61 8.16
CA PHE A 78 0.32 5.46 8.32
C PHE A 78 -0.21 6.26 9.51
N ALA A 79 0.38 6.10 10.69
CA ALA A 79 -0.05 6.78 11.90
C ALA A 79 0.06 8.31 11.79
N ALA A 80 1.05 8.80 11.04
CA ALA A 80 1.16 10.22 10.70
C ALA A 80 0.02 10.66 9.77
N ALA A 81 -0.25 9.91 8.70
CA ALA A 81 -1.34 10.20 7.77
C ALA A 81 -2.72 10.22 8.47
N MET A 82 -2.95 9.33 9.44
CA MET A 82 -4.17 9.32 10.25
C MET A 82 -4.29 10.55 11.13
N ARG A 83 -3.21 10.97 11.81
CA ARG A 83 -3.21 12.18 12.63
C ARG A 83 -3.51 13.42 11.80
N VAL A 84 -2.85 13.56 10.65
CA VAL A 84 -3.10 14.67 9.72
C VAL A 84 -4.54 14.66 9.21
N GLY A 85 -5.05 13.49 8.84
CA GLY A 85 -6.44 13.37 8.39
C GLY A 85 -7.45 13.70 9.49
N TYR A 86 -7.18 13.29 10.73
CA TYR A 86 -8.05 13.56 11.88
C TYR A 86 -8.06 15.05 12.24
N ASN A 87 -6.89 15.71 12.26
CA ASN A 87 -6.82 17.15 12.52
C ASN A 87 -7.64 17.93 11.49
N LYS A 88 -7.49 17.63 10.20
CA LYS A 88 -8.30 18.25 9.14
C LYS A 88 -9.80 18.03 9.32
N TYR A 89 -10.20 16.84 9.77
CA TYR A 89 -11.60 16.54 10.09
C TYR A 89 -12.11 17.41 11.25
N ILE A 90 -11.33 17.55 12.33
CA ILE A 90 -11.67 18.40 13.48
C ILE A 90 -11.72 19.88 13.08
N ASP A 91 -10.84 20.32 12.19
CA ASP A 91 -10.76 21.70 11.70
C ASP A 91 -11.89 22.06 10.71
N GLY A 92 -12.81 21.13 10.43
CA GLY A 92 -13.94 21.36 9.52
C GLY A 92 -13.56 21.39 8.03
N GLU A 93 -12.32 21.02 7.68
CA GLU A 93 -11.87 20.87 6.30
C GLU A 93 -12.40 19.56 5.71
N VAL A 94 -13.64 19.58 5.23
CA VAL A 94 -14.28 18.45 4.55
C VAL A 94 -13.52 18.15 3.25
N GLY A 95 -12.53 17.26 3.26
CA GLY A 95 -11.83 16.92 2.02
C GLY A 95 -10.55 16.09 2.05
N GLY A 96 -10.20 15.43 3.15
CA GLY A 96 -9.05 14.52 3.16
C GLY A 96 -9.45 13.08 2.80
N ARG A 97 -8.97 12.52 1.68
CA ARG A 97 -9.21 11.14 1.17
C ARG A 97 -9.02 9.99 2.18
N THR A 98 -8.58 10.26 3.41
CA THR A 98 -8.07 9.26 4.36
C THR A 98 -9.06 8.91 5.47
N LEU A 99 -9.96 9.82 5.87
CA LEU A 99 -11.03 9.55 6.85
C LEU A 99 -12.39 9.83 6.22
N SER A 100 -13.03 8.79 5.68
CA SER A 100 -14.48 8.82 5.45
C SER A 100 -15.20 8.81 6.80
N GLU A 101 -16.43 9.34 6.87
CA GLU A 101 -17.25 9.37 8.10
C GLU A 101 -17.38 7.98 8.78
N GLU A 102 -17.33 6.92 7.97
CA GLU A 102 -17.35 5.52 8.40
C GLU A 102 -16.12 5.08 9.23
N ARG A 103 -15.03 5.87 9.23
CA ARG A 103 -13.76 5.57 9.93
C ARG A 103 -13.55 6.38 11.21
N VAL A 104 -14.49 7.26 11.55
CA VAL A 104 -14.43 8.15 12.72
C VAL A 104 -15.33 7.64 13.85
N LYS A 105 -16.30 6.76 13.57
CA LYS A 105 -17.12 6.07 14.57
C LYS A 105 -16.43 4.81 15.07
#